data_AF-A0A845AHF8-F1
#
_entry.id   AF-A0A845AHF8-F1
#
_cell.length_a   1.000
_cell.length_b   1.000
_cell.length_c   1.000
_cell.angle_alpha   90.00
_cell.angle_beta   90.00
_cell.angle_gamma   90.00
#
_symmetry.space_group_name_H-M   'P 1'
#
loop_
_entity.id
_entity.type
_entity.pdbx_description
1 polymer ?
#
loop_
_entity_poly.entity_id
_entity_poly.type
_entity_poly.pdbx_seq_one_letter_code
_entity_poly.pdbx_strand_id
1 'polypeptide(L)' 'MIVIPDKDSRCLEIERLIAAGRGVCESCREIGISEKTFYRWRKQRDGELSS' A
#
# COMPACT_ATOMS: atom_id res chain seq x y z
N MET A 1 10.48 -18.37 -8.25
CA MET A 1 9.75 -17.90 -7.05
C MET A 1 8.67 -16.96 -7.53
N ILE A 2 7.42 -17.43 -7.63
CA ILE A 2 6.31 -16.59 -8.10
C ILE A 2 5.85 -15.79 -6.89
N VAL A 3 6.49 -14.64 -6.65
CA VAL A 3 5.98 -13.65 -5.71
C VAL A 3 4.66 -13.19 -6.30
N ILE A 4 3.55 -13.65 -5.72
CA ILE A 4 2.22 -13.16 -6.10
C ILE A 4 2.24 -11.64 -5.84
N PRO A 5 2.24 -10.77 -6.88
CA PRO A 5 2.55 -9.34 -6.75
C PRO A 5 1.39 -8.53 -6.16
N ASP A 6 0.34 -9.21 -5.72
CA ASP A 6 -0.95 -8.63 -5.39
C ASP A 6 -0.83 -7.60 -4.23
N LYS A 7 0.07 -7.83 -3.27
CA LYS A 7 0.26 -6.88 -2.17
C LYS A 7 0.80 -5.52 -2.62
N ASP A 8 1.85 -5.49 -3.42
CA ASP A 8 2.46 -4.24 -3.90
C ASP A 8 1.51 -3.48 -4.81
N SER A 9 0.85 -4.16 -5.75
CA SER A 9 -0.15 -3.56 -6.62
C SER A 9 -1.33 -2.98 -5.84
N ARG A 10 -1.85 -3.71 -4.84
CA ARG A 10 -2.90 -3.21 -3.94
C ARG A 10 -2.47 -1.99 -3.14
N CYS A 11 -1.26 -1.98 -2.59
CA CYS A 11 -0.78 -0.85 -1.80
C CYS A 11 -0.51 0.39 -2.67
N LEU A 12 -0.01 0.22 -3.89
CA LEU A 12 0.14 1.29 -4.87
C LEU A 12 -1.21 1.92 -5.24
N GLU A 13 -2.26 1.11 -5.40
CA GLU A 13 -3.60 1.63 -5.68
C GLU A 13 -4.14 2.44 -4.50
N ILE A 14 -3.91 1.96 -3.27
CA ILE A 14 -4.24 2.72 -2.05
C ILE A 14 -3.53 4.08 -2.06
N GLU A 15 -2.24 4.16 -2.41
CA GLU A 15 -1.53 5.45 -2.50
C GLU A 15 -2.11 6.37 -3.57
N ARG A 16 -2.51 5.84 -4.73
CA ARG A 16 -3.17 6.63 -5.78
C ARG A 16 -4.50 7.20 -5.32
N LEU A 17 -5.31 6.38 -4.66
CA LEU A 17 -6.59 6.82 -4.10
C LEU A 17 -6.38 7.92 -3.05
N ILE A 18 -5.39 7.77 -2.17
CA ILE A 18 -5.03 8.78 -1.18
C ILE A 18 -4.57 10.08 -1.85
N ALA A 19 -3.72 9.99 -2.87
CA ALA A 19 -3.26 11.15 -3.64
C ALA A 19 -4.41 11.86 -4.36
N ALA A 20 -5.46 11.13 -4.75
CA ALA A 20 -6.70 11.69 -5.29
C ALA A 20 -7.64 12.30 -4.22
N GLY A 21 -7.27 12.25 -2.95
CA GLY A 21 -8.04 12.80 -1.82
C GLY A 21 -8.94 11.79 -1.09
N ARG A 22 -8.85 10.48 -1.40
CA ARG A 22 -9.58 9.45 -0.65
C ARG A 22 -8.89 9.14 0.68
N GLY A 23 -9.67 8.70 1.67
CA GLY A 23 -9.13 8.27 2.95
C GLY A 23 -8.36 6.94 2.84
N VAL A 24 -7.30 6.79 3.64
CA VAL A 24 -6.56 5.52 3.82
C VAL A 24 -7.52 4.40 4.23
N CYS A 25 -8.40 4.63 5.21
CA CYS A 25 -9.30 3.61 5.74
C CYS A 25 -10.29 3.08 4.68
N GLU A 26 -10.91 3.99 3.94
CA GLU A 26 -11.84 3.66 2.83
C GLU A 26 -11.10 2.84 1.77
N SER A 27 -9.92 3.31 1.35
CA SER A 27 -9.11 2.64 0.33
C SER A 27 -8.63 1.26 0.77
N CYS A 28 -8.21 1.10 2.04
CA CYS A 28 -7.85 -0.20 2.61
C CYS A 28 -9.04 -1.18 2.57
N ARG A 29 -10.23 -0.71 2.92
CA ARG A 29 -11.44 -1.53 2.97
C ARG A 29 -11.92 -1.95 1.58
N GLU A 30 -11.87 -1.04 0.62
CA GLU A 30 -12.21 -1.30 -0.79
C GLU A 30 -11.27 -2.33 -1.43
N ILE A 31 -9.97 -2.18 -1.18
CA ILE A 31 -8.93 -3.05 -1.76
C ILE A 31 -8.77 -4.37 -0.99
N GLY A 32 -9.28 -4.44 0.25
CA GLY A 32 -9.18 -5.63 1.10
C GLY A 32 -7.81 -5.84 1.74
N ILE A 33 -7.05 -4.75 1.97
CA ILE A 33 -5.80 -4.78 2.74
C ILE A 33 -6.02 -4.14 4.11
N SER A 34 -5.39 -4.71 5.14
CA SER A 34 -5.36 -4.07 6.46
C SER A 34 -4.38 -2.90 6.47
N GLU A 35 -4.74 -1.83 7.16
CA GLU A 35 -3.92 -0.63 7.33
C GLU A 35 -2.50 -0.96 7.81
N LYS A 36 -2.37 -1.91 8.76
CA LYS A 36 -1.08 -2.41 9.25
C LYS A 36 -0.17 -2.93 8.14
N THR A 37 -0.72 -3.63 7.15
CA THR A 37 0.04 -4.14 6.01
C THR A 37 0.47 -2.98 5.11
N PHE A 38 -0.44 -2.05 4.82
CA PHE A 38 -0.16 -0.87 4.00
C PHE A 38 0.97 0.00 4.60
N TYR A 39 0.87 0.34 5.89
CA TYR A 39 1.90 1.13 6.58
C TYR A 39 3.26 0.43 6.61
N ARG A 40 3.27 -0.87 6.86
CA ARG A 40 4.51 -1.65 6.89
C ARG A 40 5.16 -1.74 5.51
N TRP A 41 4.36 -1.94 4.46
CA TRP A 41 4.82 -1.90 3.06
C TRP A 41 5.41 -0.53 2.70
N ARG A 42 4.70 0.55 3.03
CA ARG A 42 5.15 1.92 2.76
C ARG A 42 6.47 2.23 3.46
N LYS A 43 6.61 1.81 4.74
CA LYS A 43 7.85 1.98 5.51
C LYS A 43 9.04 1.22 4.90
N GLN A 44 8.83 0.02 4.40
CA GLN A 44 9.90 -0.75 3.73
C GLN A 44 10.38 -0.03 2.47
N ARG A 45 9.46 0.52 1.66
CA ARG A 45 9.82 1.31 0.47
C ARG A 45 10.55 2.62 0.79
N ASP A 46 10.12 3.30 1.85
CA ASP A 46 10.75 4.55 2.31
C ASP A 46 12.17 4.31 2.85
N GLY A 47 12.39 3.19 3.54
CA GLY A 47 13.72 2.82 4.07
C GLY A 47 14.74 2.41 3.02
N GLU A 48 14.32 1.86 1.88
CA GLU A 48 15.22 1.43 0.79
C GLU A 48 15.81 2.62 0.00
N LEU A 49 15.22 3.81 0.11
CA LEU A 49 15.75 5.05 -0.50
C LEU A 49 16.91 5.69 0.28
N SER A 50 17.27 5.12 1.43
CA SER A 50 18.32 5.65 2.33
C SER A 50 19.55 4.74 2.46
N SER A 51 19.78 3.84 1.50
CA SER A 51 20.96 2.95 1.49
C SER A 51 21.81 3.06 0.24
#